data_AF-A0A1J5GLR9-F1
#
_entry.id   AF-A0A1J5GLR9-F1
#
_cell.length_a   1.000
_cell.length_b   1.000
_cell.length_c   1.000
_cell.angle_alpha   90.00
_cell.angle_beta   90.00
_cell.angle_gamma   90.00
#
_symmetry.space_group_name_H-M   'P 1'
#
loop_
_entity.id
_entity.type
_entity.pdbx_description
1 polymer ?
#
loop_
_entity_poly.entity_id
_entity_poly.type
_entity_poly.pdbx_seq_one_letter_code
_entity_poly.pdbx_strand_id
1 'polypeptide(L)'
;MECIIKEKNILLIIPATNDGKFRFKKRKNRLDFGKIFSTRECPFDEQTYLEWQIGYDVPIKSVKDGKKETKLTSKHFIGSNGKTKYPYELSEIFYKAMELEFITKKEVENLFNEIGGYKSFIDEKAITVEHHSQITINGINFEETSIKLPTLFMIETLDETQIEVSIQKQQYASGVQPMVYFCIPLKAFKNSSDLQGKSSVSGDKLVYVISKTNVLNLVCMMKVFGMASKRHNHDIFEILKILLEIININR
;
A
#
# COMPACT_ATOMS: atom_id res chain seq x y z
N MET A 1 -2.41 12.76 -3.52
CA MET A 1 -2.45 12.77 -2.05
C MET A 1 -1.50 13.84 -1.57
N GLU A 2 -1.93 14.65 -0.62
CA GLU A 2 -1.08 15.62 0.07
C GLU A 2 -0.76 15.10 1.48
N CYS A 3 0.48 15.32 1.95
CA CYS A 3 0.95 14.89 3.26
C CYS A 3 1.46 16.11 4.04
N ILE A 4 0.76 16.47 5.11
CA ILE A 4 1.09 17.62 5.96
C ILE A 4 1.23 17.21 7.42
N ILE A 5 1.96 18.02 8.20
CA ILE A 5 2.07 17.86 9.65
C ILE A 5 1.18 18.92 10.31
N LYS A 6 0.27 18.50 11.19
CA LYS A 6 -0.57 19.41 11.97
C LYS A 6 -0.80 18.82 13.37
N GLU A 7 -0.64 19.66 14.40
CA GLU A 7 -0.86 19.24 15.80
C GLU A 7 -0.06 17.98 16.19
N LYS A 8 1.19 17.90 15.73
CA LYS A 8 2.09 16.73 15.86
C LYS A 8 1.62 15.45 15.15
N ASN A 9 0.55 15.47 14.37
CA ASN A 9 0.10 14.31 13.59
C ASN A 9 0.46 14.46 12.11
N ILE A 10 0.51 13.33 11.40
CA ILE A 10 0.65 13.29 9.94
C ILE A 10 -0.74 13.17 9.33
N LEU A 11 -1.15 14.15 8.52
CA LEU A 11 -2.43 14.15 7.82
C LEU A 11 -2.18 13.75 6.37
N LEU A 12 -2.82 12.66 5.95
CA LEU A 12 -2.89 12.23 4.56
C LEU A 12 -4.22 12.70 3.98
N ILE A 13 -4.15 13.67 3.07
CA ILE A 13 -5.31 14.25 2.41
C ILE A 13 -5.46 13.59 1.05
N ILE A 14 -6.55 12.84 0.89
CA ILE A 14 -6.81 11.97 -0.25
C ILE A 14 -8.07 12.45 -0.95
N PRO A 15 -8.06 12.68 -2.28
CA PRO A 15 -9.27 12.99 -3.03
C PRO A 15 -10.33 11.90 -2.87
N ALA A 16 -11.60 12.27 -2.69
CA ALA A 16 -12.72 11.34 -2.57
C ALA A 16 -13.20 10.77 -3.93
N THR A 17 -12.26 10.55 -4.83
CA THR A 17 -12.51 10.05 -6.19
C THR A 17 -11.53 8.94 -6.55
N ASN A 18 -11.98 8.02 -7.40
CA ASN A 18 -11.10 7.00 -7.96
C ASN A 18 -10.07 7.68 -8.88
N ASP A 19 -8.78 7.45 -8.61
CA ASP A 19 -7.69 7.93 -9.45
C ASP A 19 -6.44 7.04 -9.28
N GLY A 20 -6.07 6.35 -10.37
CA GLY A 20 -4.90 5.49 -10.45
C GLY A 20 -4.81 4.46 -9.31
N LYS A 21 -3.96 4.79 -8.32
CA LYS A 21 -3.65 3.96 -7.14
C LYS A 21 -4.70 4.02 -6.04
N PHE A 22 -5.57 5.03 -6.04
CA PHE A 22 -6.64 5.22 -5.05
C PHE A 22 -7.97 4.78 -5.64
N ARG A 23 -8.58 3.76 -5.03
CA ARG A 23 -9.84 3.18 -5.51
C ARG A 23 -10.79 2.99 -4.34
N PHE A 24 -11.93 3.67 -4.38
CA PHE A 24 -13.01 3.43 -3.45
C PHE A 24 -13.79 2.19 -3.85
N LYS A 25 -13.98 1.31 -2.87
CA LYS A 25 -14.63 0.02 -3.04
C LYS A 25 -15.65 -0.19 -1.93
N LYS A 26 -16.62 -1.06 -2.20
CA LYS A 26 -17.57 -1.56 -1.21
C LYS A 26 -17.41 -3.06 -1.00
N ARG A 27 -17.48 -3.50 0.25
CA ARG A 27 -17.49 -4.91 0.64
C ARG A 27 -18.34 -5.12 1.88
N LYS A 28 -18.95 -6.31 2.00
CA LYS A 28 -19.76 -6.68 3.16
C LYS A 28 -18.87 -7.09 4.34
N ASN A 29 -17.92 -7.99 4.11
CA ASN A 29 -16.96 -8.43 5.12
C ASN A 29 -15.53 -7.99 4.76
N ARG A 30 -14.64 -7.94 5.77
CA ARG A 30 -13.23 -7.53 5.60
C ARG A 30 -12.41 -8.46 4.70
N LEU A 31 -12.87 -9.70 4.46
CA LEU A 31 -12.20 -10.67 3.60
C LEU A 31 -12.90 -10.86 2.25
N ASP A 32 -14.03 -10.17 2.03
CA ASP A 32 -14.77 -10.27 0.77
C ASP A 32 -14.10 -9.46 -0.34
N PHE A 33 -14.38 -9.88 -1.58
CA PHE A 33 -14.02 -9.12 -2.76
C PHE A 33 -14.69 -7.73 -2.75
N GLY A 34 -13.85 -6.68 -2.80
CA GLY A 34 -14.32 -5.31 -2.90
C GLY A 34 -14.67 -4.90 -4.33
N LYS A 35 -15.89 -4.40 -4.52
CA LYS A 35 -16.35 -3.87 -5.82
C LYS A 35 -16.08 -2.38 -5.89
N ILE A 36 -15.39 -1.93 -6.93
CA ILE A 36 -15.23 -0.51 -7.24
C ILE A 36 -16.62 0.06 -7.54
N PHE A 37 -16.86 1.29 -7.08
CA PHE A 37 -18.07 2.03 -7.43
C PHE A 37 -17.72 3.44 -7.93
N SER A 38 -18.64 4.04 -8.67
CA SER A 38 -18.53 5.42 -9.13
C SER A 38 -18.79 6.36 -7.95
N THR A 39 -17.75 7.01 -7.42
CA THR A 39 -17.89 7.90 -6.25
C THR A 39 -18.73 9.13 -6.52
N ARG A 40 -18.93 9.49 -7.80
CA ARG A 40 -19.75 10.62 -8.25
C ARG A 40 -21.24 10.29 -8.31
N GLU A 41 -21.56 9.03 -8.55
CA GLU A 41 -22.93 8.59 -8.80
C GLU A 41 -23.52 7.86 -7.59
N CYS A 42 -22.70 7.13 -6.83
CA CYS A 42 -23.17 6.38 -5.67
C CYS A 42 -22.68 6.99 -4.36
N PRO A 43 -23.53 6.96 -3.31
CA PRO A 43 -23.16 7.50 -2.01
C PRO A 43 -22.11 6.65 -1.30
N PHE A 44 -21.29 7.31 -0.50
CA PHE A 44 -20.40 6.67 0.48
C PHE A 44 -21.24 6.11 1.64
N ASP A 45 -20.86 4.97 2.17
CA ASP A 45 -21.56 4.25 3.24
C ASP A 45 -20.59 3.42 4.11
N GLU A 46 -21.13 2.69 5.09
CA GLU A 46 -20.33 1.89 6.04
C GLU A 46 -19.54 0.73 5.37
N GLN A 47 -19.96 0.29 4.18
CA GLN A 47 -19.25 -0.72 3.40
C GLN A 47 -18.09 -0.12 2.61
N THR A 48 -18.02 1.20 2.54
CA THR A 48 -17.03 1.92 1.76
C THR A 48 -15.67 1.90 2.43
N TYR A 49 -14.65 1.60 1.64
CA TYR A 49 -13.25 1.73 2.02
C TYR A 49 -12.44 2.25 0.84
N LEU A 50 -11.32 2.91 1.15
CA LEU A 50 -10.30 3.24 0.18
C LEU A 50 -9.32 2.06 0.08
N GLU A 51 -9.14 1.51 -1.11
CA GLU A 51 -8.00 0.68 -1.47
C GLU A 51 -6.90 1.60 -2.04
N TRP A 52 -5.76 1.64 -1.36
CA TRP A 52 -4.59 2.36 -1.83
C TRP A 52 -3.48 1.38 -2.20
N GLN A 53 -3.16 1.28 -3.49
CA GLN A 53 -1.96 0.59 -3.97
C GLN A 53 -0.71 1.43 -3.67
N ILE A 54 -0.31 1.44 -2.41
CA ILE A 54 0.81 2.23 -1.90
C ILE A 54 2.15 1.72 -2.45
N GLY A 55 3.06 2.63 -2.76
CA GLY A 55 4.45 2.35 -3.09
C GLY A 55 5.40 2.79 -1.98
N TYR A 56 6.68 2.42 -2.12
CA TYR A 56 7.73 2.76 -1.14
C TYR A 56 8.97 3.40 -1.79
N ASP A 57 9.08 3.38 -3.12
CA ASP A 57 10.19 3.95 -3.87
C ASP A 57 9.77 4.55 -5.22
N VAL A 58 10.70 5.29 -5.83
CA VAL A 58 10.54 5.83 -7.17
C VAL A 58 11.89 5.92 -7.88
N PRO A 59 11.99 5.57 -9.18
CA PRO A 59 13.21 5.78 -9.96
C PRO A 59 13.57 7.27 -10.03
N ILE A 60 14.85 7.60 -9.88
CA ILE A 60 15.35 8.99 -9.97
C ILE A 60 14.90 9.64 -11.29
N LYS A 61 14.91 8.89 -12.40
CA LYS A 61 14.47 9.39 -13.71
C LYS A 61 13.02 9.88 -13.68
N SER A 62 12.12 9.20 -12.98
CA SER A 62 10.73 9.61 -12.89
C SER A 62 10.55 10.93 -12.13
N VAL A 63 11.44 11.22 -11.18
CA VAL A 63 11.47 12.50 -10.46
C VAL A 63 12.05 13.61 -11.34
N LYS A 64 13.16 13.32 -12.04
CA LYS A 64 13.78 14.27 -13.00
C LYS A 64 12.85 14.65 -14.15
N ASP A 65 12.06 13.68 -14.65
CA ASP A 65 11.07 13.89 -15.70
C ASP A 65 9.80 14.63 -15.19
N GLY A 66 9.71 14.99 -13.91
CA GLY A 66 8.54 15.64 -13.31
C GLY A 66 7.28 14.75 -13.20
N LYS A 67 7.40 13.43 -13.42
CA LYS A 67 6.27 12.48 -13.38
C LYS A 67 5.85 12.12 -11.96
N LYS A 68 6.78 12.23 -11.02
CA LYS A 68 6.63 11.92 -9.60
C LYS A 68 7.44 12.92 -8.79
N GLU A 69 7.02 13.17 -7.56
CA GLU A 69 7.70 14.08 -6.64
C GLU A 69 7.95 13.37 -5.32
N THR A 70 9.14 13.58 -4.75
CA THR A 70 9.49 13.14 -3.39
C THR A 70 10.37 14.19 -2.73
N LYS A 71 10.26 14.31 -1.41
CA LYS A 71 11.08 15.17 -0.56
C LYS A 71 12.36 14.47 -0.09
N LEU A 72 12.47 13.15 -0.21
CA LEU A 72 13.63 12.37 0.21
C LEU A 72 14.66 12.20 -0.91
N THR A 73 15.17 13.32 -1.41
CA THR A 73 16.12 13.35 -2.55
C THR A 73 17.60 13.45 -2.14
N SER A 74 17.88 13.63 -0.84
CA SER A 74 19.25 13.79 -0.31
C SER A 74 20.12 12.54 -0.40
N LYS A 75 19.50 11.35 -0.43
CA LYS A 75 20.16 10.05 -0.59
C LYS A 75 19.37 9.16 -1.53
N HIS A 76 20.03 8.20 -2.15
CA HIS A 76 19.44 7.25 -3.07
C HIS A 76 20.04 5.85 -2.87
N PHE A 77 19.32 4.81 -3.29
CA PHE A 77 19.80 3.43 -3.28
C PHE A 77 19.72 2.80 -4.67
N ILE A 78 20.40 1.66 -4.83
CA ILE A 78 20.25 0.80 -6.00
C ILE A 78 19.21 -0.26 -5.64
N GLY A 79 18.05 -0.19 -6.28
CA GLY A 79 17.01 -1.20 -6.11
C GLY A 79 17.43 -2.55 -6.69
N SER A 80 16.70 -3.59 -6.32
CA SER A 80 16.88 -4.98 -6.77
C SER A 80 16.85 -5.16 -8.29
N ASN A 81 16.29 -4.18 -9.01
CA ASN A 81 16.27 -4.12 -10.47
C ASN A 81 17.45 -3.35 -11.09
N GLY A 82 18.46 -3.01 -10.29
CA GLY A 82 19.66 -2.26 -10.72
C GLY A 82 19.44 -0.76 -10.95
N LYS A 83 18.22 -0.25 -10.79
CA LYS A 83 17.93 1.18 -10.99
C LYS A 83 18.22 1.96 -9.72
N THR A 84 18.75 3.17 -9.88
CA THR A 84 18.85 4.13 -8.79
C THR A 84 17.47 4.71 -8.46
N LYS A 85 17.11 4.70 -7.19
CA LYS A 85 15.78 5.09 -6.70
C LYS A 85 15.87 6.00 -5.48
N TYR A 86 14.83 6.81 -5.28
CA TYR A 86 14.58 7.55 -4.05
C TYR A 86 13.52 6.81 -3.21
N PRO A 87 13.58 6.89 -1.87
CA PRO A 87 12.45 6.55 -1.02
C PRO A 87 11.23 7.43 -1.38
N TYR A 88 10.03 6.86 -1.38
CA TYR A 88 8.81 7.54 -1.85
C TYR A 88 7.54 7.02 -1.15
N GLU A 89 6.47 7.81 -1.11
CA GLU A 89 5.15 7.43 -0.56
C GLU A 89 5.26 6.85 0.87
N LEU A 90 5.17 5.52 1.04
CA LEU A 90 5.29 4.87 2.35
C LEU A 90 6.57 5.30 3.09
N SER A 91 7.70 5.34 2.40
CA SER A 91 8.99 5.66 3.01
C SER A 91 9.06 7.11 3.49
N GLU A 92 8.39 8.03 2.81
CA GLU A 92 8.30 9.44 3.23
C GLU A 92 7.40 9.60 4.45
N ILE A 93 6.27 8.90 4.47
CA ILE A 93 5.35 8.90 5.60
C ILE A 93 6.01 8.27 6.83
N PHE A 94 6.75 7.17 6.62
CA PHE A 94 7.52 6.50 7.66
C PHE A 94 8.63 7.41 8.21
N TYR A 95 9.38 8.09 7.35
CA TYR A 95 10.40 9.05 7.78
C TYR A 95 9.80 10.22 8.58
N LYS A 96 8.64 10.76 8.17
CA LYS A 96 7.92 11.77 8.96
C LYS A 96 7.53 11.26 10.35
N ALA A 97 7.17 9.99 10.47
CA ALA A 97 6.87 9.37 11.75
C ALA A 97 8.13 9.25 12.64
N MET A 98 9.32 9.09 12.04
CA MET A 98 10.60 9.16 12.74
C MET A 98 10.93 10.58 13.22
N GLU A 99 10.71 11.59 12.37
CA GLU A 99 10.91 13.01 12.72
C GLU A 99 10.03 13.42 13.90
N LEU A 100 8.80 12.90 13.96
CA LEU A 100 7.83 13.15 15.03
C LEU A 100 8.00 12.25 16.26
N GLU A 101 8.99 11.36 16.28
CA GLU A 101 9.23 10.40 17.37
C GLU A 101 8.04 9.49 17.66
N PHE A 102 7.26 9.19 16.61
CA PHE A 102 6.27 8.13 16.65
C PHE A 102 6.92 6.77 16.44
N ILE A 103 8.05 6.75 15.73
CA ILE A 103 8.92 5.59 15.56
C ILE A 103 10.32 6.03 15.95
N THR A 104 10.88 5.46 17.01
CA THR A 104 12.22 5.77 17.48
C THR A 104 13.28 5.18 16.54
N LYS A 105 14.47 5.78 16.52
CA LYS A 105 15.62 5.21 15.78
C LYS A 105 15.88 3.75 16.17
N LYS A 106 15.75 3.42 17.47
CA LYS A 106 15.97 2.06 17.96
C LYS A 106 14.96 1.06 17.39
N GLU A 107 13.70 1.46 17.27
CA GLU A 107 12.67 0.64 16.62
C GLU A 107 12.99 0.41 15.13
N VAL A 108 13.51 1.43 14.43
CA VAL A 108 13.93 1.29 13.03
C VAL A 108 15.16 0.38 12.89
N GLU A 109 16.14 0.46 13.80
CA GLU A 109 17.29 -0.47 13.83
C GLU A 109 16.84 -1.91 14.07
N ASN A 110 15.90 -2.13 14.99
CA ASN A 110 15.33 -3.44 15.24
C ASN A 110 14.58 -3.97 14.00
N LEU A 111 13.78 -3.12 13.36
CA LEU A 111 13.06 -3.45 12.12
C LEU A 111 14.01 -3.79 10.98
N PHE A 112 15.11 -3.04 10.84
CA PHE A 112 16.17 -3.29 9.85
C PHE A 112 16.79 -4.68 10.03
N ASN A 113 17.14 -5.04 11.27
CA ASN A 113 17.69 -6.36 11.59
C ASN A 113 16.67 -7.48 11.36
N GLU A 114 15.40 -7.25 11.74
CA GLU A 114 14.31 -8.21 11.54
C GLU A 114 14.10 -8.51 10.06
N ILE A 115 13.92 -7.48 9.22
CA ILE A 115 13.65 -7.62 7.79
C ILE A 115 14.84 -8.23 7.05
N GLY A 116 16.08 -7.87 7.43
CA GLY A 116 17.29 -8.47 6.86
C GLY A 116 17.41 -9.99 7.11
N GLY A 117 16.70 -10.51 8.13
CA GLY A 117 16.67 -11.93 8.47
C GLY A 117 15.57 -12.74 7.78
N TYR A 118 14.68 -12.12 6.98
CA TYR A 118 13.57 -12.83 6.36
C TYR A 118 14.04 -13.82 5.29
N LYS A 119 13.49 -15.04 5.36
CA LYS A 119 13.82 -16.15 4.44
C LYS A 119 12.62 -16.70 3.66
N SER A 120 11.41 -16.43 4.13
CA SER A 120 10.16 -16.91 3.53
C SER A 120 9.41 -15.73 2.93
N PHE A 121 8.97 -15.87 1.69
CA PHE A 121 8.34 -14.77 0.95
C PHE A 121 6.93 -15.11 0.47
N ILE A 122 6.09 -14.08 0.36
CA ILE A 122 4.69 -14.24 -0.05
C ILE A 122 4.58 -14.72 -1.50
N ASP A 123 5.47 -14.25 -2.38
CA ASP A 123 5.47 -14.65 -3.79
C ASP A 123 5.96 -16.08 -4.07
N GLU A 124 6.38 -16.80 -3.02
CA GLU A 124 6.70 -18.24 -3.07
C GLU A 124 5.43 -19.12 -2.87
N LYS A 125 4.27 -18.53 -2.55
CA LYS A 125 3.00 -19.26 -2.44
C LYS A 125 2.59 -19.83 -3.80
N ALA A 126 2.14 -21.09 -3.79
CA ALA A 126 1.75 -21.80 -5.00
C ALA A 126 0.51 -21.17 -5.66
N ILE A 127 0.58 -21.04 -6.99
CA ILE A 127 -0.56 -20.77 -7.86
C ILE A 127 -1.15 -22.11 -8.22
N THR A 128 -2.44 -22.32 -7.95
CA THR A 128 -3.10 -23.59 -8.26
C THR A 128 -4.04 -23.43 -9.45
N VAL A 129 -4.11 -24.50 -10.24
CA VAL A 129 -5.06 -24.63 -11.36
C VAL A 129 -6.00 -25.75 -11.02
N GLU A 130 -7.28 -25.46 -11.03
CA GLU A 130 -8.36 -26.43 -10.82
C GLU A 130 -9.04 -26.67 -12.16
N HIS A 131 -9.10 -27.94 -12.56
CA HIS A 131 -9.77 -28.37 -13.78
C HIS A 131 -11.24 -28.64 -13.48
N HIS A 132 -12.11 -28.08 -14.30
CA HIS A 132 -13.56 -28.29 -14.22
C HIS A 132 -14.03 -29.16 -15.39
N SER A 133 -15.34 -29.26 -15.56
CA SER A 133 -15.96 -30.00 -16.66
C SER A 133 -15.91 -29.23 -17.99
N GLN A 134 -16.06 -29.96 -19.09
CA GLN A 134 -16.33 -29.38 -20.40
C GLN A 134 -17.66 -28.62 -20.37
N ILE A 135 -17.66 -27.40 -20.88
CA ILE A 135 -18.86 -26.55 -20.95
C ILE A 135 -19.15 -26.16 -22.40
N THR A 136 -20.42 -25.98 -22.73
CA THR A 136 -20.84 -25.48 -24.04
C THR A 136 -21.42 -24.08 -23.88
N ILE A 137 -20.85 -23.10 -24.60
CA ILE A 137 -21.37 -21.73 -24.65
C ILE A 137 -21.66 -21.40 -26.11
N ASN A 138 -22.92 -21.07 -26.43
CA ASN A 138 -23.38 -20.75 -27.79
C ASN A 138 -23.00 -21.82 -28.84
N GLY A 139 -23.09 -23.11 -28.47
CA GLY A 139 -22.77 -24.24 -29.36
C GLY A 139 -21.28 -24.54 -29.52
N ILE A 140 -20.40 -23.82 -28.83
CA ILE A 140 -18.94 -24.05 -28.85
C ILE A 140 -18.54 -24.71 -27.53
N ASN A 141 -17.72 -25.76 -27.61
CA ASN A 141 -17.24 -26.50 -26.44
C ASN A 141 -15.93 -25.90 -25.90
N PHE A 142 -15.81 -25.79 -24.59
CA PHE A 142 -14.66 -25.29 -23.86
C PHE A 142 -14.28 -26.26 -22.74
N GLU A 143 -12.99 -26.35 -22.44
CA GLU A 143 -12.50 -26.94 -21.19
C GLU A 143 -12.36 -25.82 -20.15
N GLU A 144 -13.17 -25.87 -19.10
CA GLU A 144 -13.14 -24.85 -18.07
C GLU A 144 -12.03 -25.15 -17.04
N THR A 145 -11.26 -24.11 -16.68
CA THR A 145 -10.29 -24.18 -15.58
C THR A 145 -10.38 -22.92 -14.74
N SER A 146 -10.07 -23.03 -13.46
CA SER A 146 -9.93 -21.90 -12.54
C SER A 146 -8.49 -21.77 -12.08
N ILE A 147 -7.93 -20.56 -12.21
CA ILE A 147 -6.60 -20.23 -11.69
C ILE A 147 -6.78 -19.49 -10.36
N LYS A 148 -6.30 -20.08 -9.27
CA LYS A 148 -6.39 -19.50 -7.93
C LYS A 148 -5.08 -18.78 -7.60
N LEU A 149 -5.20 -17.46 -7.42
CA LEU A 149 -4.09 -16.60 -7.00
C LEU A 149 -4.26 -16.28 -5.50
N PRO A 150 -3.24 -16.52 -4.66
CA PRO A 150 -3.32 -16.21 -3.24
C PRO A 150 -3.49 -14.72 -2.96
N THR A 151 -4.39 -14.40 -2.02
CA THR A 151 -4.51 -13.08 -1.39
C THR A 151 -4.44 -13.25 0.12
N LEU A 152 -3.62 -12.44 0.78
CA LEU A 152 -3.41 -12.45 2.22
C LEU A 152 -3.93 -11.15 2.82
N PHE A 153 -4.55 -11.26 4.00
CA PHE A 153 -5.12 -10.12 4.71
C PHE A 153 -4.53 -10.03 6.12
N MET A 154 -3.86 -8.92 6.41
CA MET A 154 -3.46 -8.56 7.76
C MET A 154 -4.53 -7.63 8.34
N ILE A 155 -5.35 -8.16 9.26
CA ILE A 155 -6.54 -7.48 9.82
C ILE A 155 -6.38 -6.99 11.25
N GLU A 156 -5.28 -7.34 11.91
CA GLU A 156 -4.91 -6.93 13.27
C GLU A 156 -4.31 -5.51 13.27
N THR A 157 -5.10 -4.54 12.82
CA THR A 157 -4.74 -3.12 12.81
C THR A 157 -5.53 -2.37 13.89
N LEU A 158 -4.98 -1.26 14.37
CA LEU A 158 -5.53 -0.54 15.52
C LEU A 158 -6.74 0.35 15.19
N ASP A 159 -6.94 0.68 13.92
CA ASP A 159 -7.99 1.60 13.43
C ASP A 159 -8.86 0.95 12.33
N GLU A 160 -8.97 -0.38 12.37
CA GLU A 160 -9.76 -1.20 11.45
C GLU A 160 -9.32 -1.16 9.97
N THR A 161 -8.20 -0.51 9.70
CA THR A 161 -7.51 -0.60 8.42
C THR A 161 -7.11 -2.04 8.10
N GLN A 162 -6.60 -2.30 6.92
CA GLN A 162 -6.15 -3.63 6.56
C GLN A 162 -4.99 -3.50 5.58
N ILE A 163 -4.01 -4.40 5.71
CA ILE A 163 -2.98 -4.56 4.68
C ILE A 163 -3.32 -5.82 3.91
N GLU A 164 -3.52 -5.67 2.61
CA GLU A 164 -3.80 -6.78 1.69
C GLU A 164 -2.59 -7.01 0.80
N VAL A 165 -2.24 -8.28 0.58
CA VAL A 165 -1.25 -8.67 -0.42
C VAL A 165 -1.89 -9.61 -1.41
N SER A 166 -2.03 -9.19 -2.66
CA SER A 166 -2.58 -10.01 -3.73
C SER A 166 -1.49 -10.40 -4.71
N ILE A 167 -1.35 -11.69 -4.99
CA ILE A 167 -0.45 -12.20 -6.03
C ILE A 167 -1.12 -12.00 -7.38
N GLN A 168 -0.49 -11.25 -8.28
CA GLN A 168 -1.03 -10.97 -9.62
C GLN A 168 -0.06 -11.40 -10.71
N LYS A 169 -0.59 -11.76 -11.88
CA LYS A 169 0.22 -12.03 -13.08
C LYS A 169 0.88 -10.72 -13.54
N GLN A 170 2.15 -10.79 -13.92
CA GLN A 170 2.84 -9.64 -14.49
C GLN A 170 2.29 -9.35 -15.90
N GLN A 171 1.96 -8.10 -16.21
CA GLN A 171 1.32 -7.73 -17.50
C GLN A 171 2.24 -7.86 -18.73
N TYR A 172 3.56 -7.92 -18.55
CA TYR A 172 4.54 -7.94 -19.66
C TYR A 172 5.77 -8.82 -19.37
N ALA A 173 5.67 -9.75 -18.43
CA ALA A 173 6.78 -10.61 -18.04
C ALA A 173 6.27 -11.98 -17.55
N SER A 174 7.14 -12.99 -17.57
CA SER A 174 6.83 -14.30 -17.03
C SER A 174 6.87 -14.26 -15.51
N GLY A 175 5.75 -14.59 -14.86
CA GLY A 175 5.67 -14.80 -13.43
C GLY A 175 4.57 -14.00 -12.74
N VAL A 176 4.66 -13.98 -11.42
CA VAL A 176 3.75 -13.23 -10.55
C VAL A 176 4.46 -12.11 -9.81
N GLN A 177 3.66 -11.19 -9.29
CA GLN A 177 4.13 -10.12 -8.43
C GLN A 177 3.13 -9.92 -7.29
N PRO A 178 3.61 -9.83 -6.04
CA PRO A 178 2.78 -9.43 -4.93
C PRO A 178 2.51 -7.93 -5.01
N MET A 179 1.25 -7.55 -4.96
CA MET A 179 0.78 -6.17 -4.87
C MET A 179 0.27 -5.92 -3.46
N VAL A 180 0.81 -4.90 -2.81
CA VAL A 180 0.41 -4.51 -1.46
C VAL A 180 -0.60 -3.37 -1.54
N TYR A 181 -1.71 -3.51 -0.82
CA TYR A 181 -2.76 -2.52 -0.71
C TYR A 181 -2.97 -2.15 0.75
N PHE A 182 -3.05 -0.84 1.01
CA PHE A 182 -3.49 -0.32 2.29
C PHE A 182 -4.96 0.07 2.19
N CYS A 183 -5.80 -0.66 2.92
CA CYS A 183 -7.25 -0.53 2.88
C CYS A 183 -7.73 0.27 4.10
N ILE A 184 -8.31 1.44 3.87
CA ILE A 184 -8.76 2.38 4.92
C ILE A 184 -10.30 2.44 4.90
N PRO A 185 -10.99 1.92 5.93
CA PRO A 185 -12.45 2.01 5.99
C PRO A 185 -12.90 3.46 6.10
N LEU A 186 -14.07 3.80 5.57
CA LEU A 186 -14.57 5.18 5.57
C LEU A 186 -14.55 5.80 6.97
N LYS A 187 -14.95 5.04 7.99
CA LYS A 187 -14.96 5.51 9.39
C LYS A 187 -13.60 5.86 9.98
N ALA A 188 -12.49 5.39 9.40
CA ALA A 188 -11.14 5.73 9.86
C ALA A 188 -10.69 7.12 9.38
N PHE A 189 -11.41 7.74 8.43
CA PHE A 189 -11.14 9.12 8.04
C PHE A 189 -11.76 10.09 9.05
N LYS A 190 -10.99 11.12 9.44
CA LYS A 190 -11.39 12.14 10.42
C LYS A 190 -12.69 12.85 10.04
N ASN A 191 -12.91 13.05 8.75
CA ASN A 191 -14.04 13.80 8.20
C ASN A 191 -15.01 12.89 7.42
N SER A 192 -15.10 11.62 7.81
CA SER A 192 -15.97 10.62 7.17
C SER A 192 -17.45 11.02 7.16
N SER A 193 -17.92 11.69 8.22
CA SER A 193 -19.28 12.23 8.35
C SER A 193 -19.67 13.20 7.23
N ASP A 194 -18.70 13.88 6.63
CA ASP A 194 -18.98 14.89 5.60
C ASP A 194 -19.53 14.25 4.32
N LEU A 195 -19.07 13.02 4.04
CA LEU A 195 -19.39 12.23 2.85
C LEU A 195 -20.36 11.06 3.13
N GLN A 196 -20.55 10.63 4.37
CA GLN A 196 -21.48 9.56 4.70
C GLN A 196 -22.88 9.85 4.13
N GLY A 197 -23.42 8.90 3.34
CA GLY A 197 -24.72 9.02 2.68
C GLY A 197 -24.75 9.93 1.45
N LYS A 198 -23.61 10.49 1.02
CA LYS A 198 -23.52 11.42 -0.12
C LYS A 198 -22.56 10.88 -1.18
N SER A 199 -22.80 11.25 -2.43
CA SER A 199 -21.82 11.07 -3.51
C SER A 199 -20.78 12.20 -3.46
N SER A 200 -19.57 11.93 -3.92
CA SER A 200 -18.49 12.92 -3.97
C SER A 200 -18.69 13.95 -5.08
N VAL A 201 -18.43 15.22 -4.77
CA VAL A 201 -18.30 16.35 -5.68
C VAL A 201 -16.83 16.77 -5.84
N SER A 202 -16.58 17.67 -6.80
CA SER A 202 -15.20 17.99 -7.20
C SER A 202 -14.51 18.77 -6.09
N GLY A 203 -13.32 18.32 -5.71
CA GLY A 203 -12.57 18.91 -4.60
C GLY A 203 -12.81 18.24 -3.25
N ASP A 204 -13.77 17.31 -3.15
CA ASP A 204 -13.96 16.54 -1.92
C ASP A 204 -12.71 15.73 -1.57
N LYS A 205 -12.38 15.75 -0.29
CA LYS A 205 -11.18 15.14 0.27
C LYS A 205 -11.53 14.41 1.55
N LEU A 206 -10.90 13.26 1.75
CA LEU A 206 -10.89 12.52 2.99
C LEU A 206 -9.53 12.67 3.67
N VAL A 207 -9.53 12.78 5.00
CA VAL A 207 -8.33 13.01 5.80
C VAL A 207 -8.07 11.81 6.70
N TYR A 208 -7.03 11.04 6.39
CA TYR A 208 -6.55 9.97 7.25
C TYR A 208 -5.44 10.51 8.16
N VAL A 209 -5.58 10.32 9.47
CA VAL A 209 -4.66 10.88 10.46
C VAL A 209 -3.78 9.75 11.00
N ILE A 210 -2.47 9.90 10.86
CA ILE A 210 -1.50 9.02 11.50
C ILE A 210 -0.96 9.72 12.74
N SER A 211 -1.07 9.03 13.87
CA SER A 211 -0.62 9.45 15.19
C SER A 211 0.12 8.30 15.89
N LYS A 212 0.56 8.50 17.14
CA LYS A 212 1.13 7.41 17.96
C LYS A 212 0.19 6.20 18.09
N THR A 213 -1.13 6.39 17.99
CA THR A 213 -2.09 5.30 18.18
C THR A 213 -2.18 4.32 17.01
N ASN A 214 -1.80 4.73 15.79
CA ASN A 214 -1.92 3.89 14.59
C ASN A 214 -0.64 3.89 13.73
N VAL A 215 0.45 4.50 14.20
CA VAL A 215 1.75 4.47 13.51
C VAL A 215 2.27 3.04 13.26
N LEU A 216 1.85 2.07 14.08
CA LEU A 216 2.18 0.66 13.88
C LEU A 216 1.75 0.14 12.49
N ASN A 217 0.71 0.72 11.88
CA ASN A 217 0.32 0.38 10.50
C ASN A 217 1.47 0.63 9.50
N LEU A 218 2.28 1.67 9.70
CA LEU A 218 3.44 1.96 8.86
C LEU A 218 4.53 0.90 9.02
N VAL A 219 4.79 0.50 10.27
CA VAL A 219 5.76 -0.56 10.58
C VAL A 219 5.30 -1.89 9.97
N CYS A 220 4.02 -2.24 10.12
CA CYS A 220 3.46 -3.44 9.51
C CYS A 220 3.54 -3.40 7.98
N MET A 221 3.28 -2.26 7.34
CA MET A 221 3.46 -2.14 5.88
C MET A 221 4.92 -2.35 5.47
N MET A 222 5.90 -1.78 6.19
CA MET A 222 7.32 -2.05 5.93
C MET A 222 7.66 -3.54 6.07
N LYS A 223 7.15 -4.21 7.11
CA LYS A 223 7.32 -5.66 7.29
C LYS A 223 6.70 -6.44 6.14
N VAL A 224 5.47 -6.11 5.74
CA VAL A 224 4.75 -6.77 4.65
C VAL A 224 5.48 -6.61 3.32
N PHE A 225 5.95 -5.41 2.99
CA PHE A 225 6.80 -5.23 1.81
C PHE A 225 8.11 -6.03 1.94
N GLY A 226 8.75 -6.00 3.12
CA GLY A 226 9.96 -6.74 3.41
C GLY A 226 9.83 -8.26 3.19
N MET A 227 8.63 -8.83 3.38
CA MET A 227 8.35 -10.25 3.12
C MET A 227 7.56 -10.52 1.83
N ALA A 228 7.24 -9.49 1.04
CA ALA A 228 6.45 -9.67 -0.17
C ALA A 228 7.20 -10.51 -1.21
N SER A 229 8.46 -10.18 -1.46
CA SER A 229 9.40 -10.99 -2.25
C SER A 229 10.84 -10.65 -1.90
N LYS A 230 11.81 -11.45 -2.37
CA LYS A 230 13.25 -11.14 -2.25
C LYS A 230 13.62 -9.78 -2.82
N ARG A 231 12.97 -9.36 -3.90
CA ARG A 231 13.18 -8.05 -4.53
C ARG A 231 12.70 -6.91 -3.64
N HIS A 232 11.50 -7.05 -3.07
CA HIS A 232 10.97 -6.07 -2.12
C HIS A 232 11.80 -6.04 -0.83
N ASN A 233 12.26 -7.19 -0.33
CA ASN A 233 13.11 -7.30 0.83
C ASN A 233 14.39 -6.45 0.69
N HIS A 234 15.12 -6.64 -0.42
CA HIS A 234 16.30 -5.84 -0.74
C HIS A 234 15.98 -4.34 -0.76
N ASP A 235 14.92 -3.94 -1.46
CA ASP A 235 14.59 -2.52 -1.59
C ASP A 235 14.23 -1.90 -0.23
N ILE A 236 13.42 -2.58 0.60
CA ILE A 236 13.03 -2.10 1.94
C ILE A 236 14.25 -2.05 2.88
N PHE A 237 15.13 -3.04 2.80
CA PHE A 237 16.36 -3.07 3.60
C PHE A 237 17.25 -1.84 3.31
N GLU A 238 17.49 -1.55 2.02
CA GLU A 238 18.25 -0.37 1.60
C GLU A 238 17.56 0.95 1.98
N ILE A 239 16.24 1.01 1.90
CA ILE A 239 15.48 2.18 2.34
C ILE A 239 15.66 2.42 3.84
N LEU A 240 15.48 1.39 4.69
CA LEU A 240 15.63 1.53 6.14
C LEU A 240 17.04 2.01 6.51
N LYS A 241 18.07 1.49 5.83
CA LYS A 241 19.45 1.97 5.97
C LYS A 241 19.56 3.47 5.64
N ILE A 242 19.02 3.90 4.49
CA ILE A 242 19.01 5.31 4.10
C ILE A 242 18.28 6.17 5.13
N LEU A 243 17.11 5.75 5.62
CA LEU A 243 16.34 6.53 6.59
C LEU A 243 17.10 6.69 7.90
N LEU A 244 17.80 5.65 8.36
CA LEU A 244 18.70 5.71 9.52
C LEU A 244 19.88 6.66 9.30
N GLU A 245 20.44 6.74 8.10
CA GLU A 245 21.49 7.68 7.77
C GLU A 245 20.99 9.13 7.72
N ILE A 246 19.81 9.38 7.14
CA ILE A 246 19.21 10.72 7.03
C ILE A 246 18.86 11.26 8.42
N ILE A 247 18.20 10.45 9.27
CA ILE A 247 17.75 10.92 10.59
C ILE A 247 18.92 11.28 11.52
N ASN A 248 20.10 10.67 11.32
CA ASN A 248 21.31 10.99 12.07
C ASN A 248 21.96 12.31 11.66
N ILE A 249 21.73 12.77 10.43
CA ILE A 249 22.26 14.05 9.96
C ILE A 249 21.41 15.22 10.50
N ASN A 250 20.11 14.97 10.70
CA ASN A 250 19.13 15.99 11.06
C ASN A 250 18.87 16.11 12.58
N ARG A 251 19.61 15.38 13.42
CA ARG A 251 19.56 15.42 14.89
C ARG A 251 20.95 15.72 15.45
#